data_AF-A7T5D3-F1
#
_entry.id   AF-A7T5D3-F1
#
_cell.length_a   1.000
_cell.length_b   1.000
_cell.length_c   1.000
_cell.angle_alpha   90.00
_cell.angle_beta   90.00
_cell.angle_gamma   90.00
#
_symmetry.space_group_name_H-M   'P 1'
#
loop_
_entity.id
_entity.type
_entity.pdbx_description
1 polymer ?
#
loop_
_entity_poly.entity_id
_entity_poly.type
_entity_poly.pdbx_seq_one_letter_code
_entity_poly.pdbx_strand_id
1 'polypeptide(L)' 'VQNYGLAGQYDPHFDFSRDLANSSLGSLGTGNRIATVLVWMSQVESGGATVFPYVGARILPQKV' A
#
# COMPACT_ATOMS: atom_id res chain seq x y z
N VAL A 1 2.69 -10.44 -3.21
CA VAL A 1 2.07 -10.11 -4.52
C VAL A 1 0.58 -10.03 -4.32
N GLN A 2 -0.10 -9.03 -4.90
CA GLN A 2 -1.56 -8.88 -4.82
C GLN A 2 -2.15 -8.75 -6.21
N ASN A 3 -3.37 -9.26 -6.39
CA ASN A 3 -4.18 -9.14 -7.61
C ASN A 3 -5.55 -8.58 -7.20
N TYR A 4 -5.94 -7.47 -7.83
CA TYR A 4 -7.18 -6.76 -7.50
C TYR A 4 -8.36 -7.13 -8.41
N GLY A 5 -8.16 -7.86 -9.51
CA GLY A 5 -9.24 -8.25 -10.42
C GLY A 5 -10.09 -7.06 -10.91
N LEU A 6 -11.36 -7.34 -11.24
CA LEU A 6 -12.32 -6.31 -11.60
C LEU A 6 -12.92 -5.70 -10.33
N ALA A 7 -12.86 -4.36 -10.23
CA ALA A 7 -13.42 -3.57 -9.12
C ALA A 7 -12.85 -3.87 -7.71
N GLY A 8 -11.80 -4.68 -7.58
CA GLY A 8 -11.12 -4.83 -6.30
C GLY A 8 -10.34 -3.57 -5.95
N GLN A 9 -10.37 -3.23 -4.66
CA GLN A 9 -9.73 -2.05 -4.10
C GLN A 9 -9.15 -2.39 -2.73
N TYR A 10 -8.19 -1.58 -2.31
CA TYR A 10 -7.74 -1.52 -0.93
C TYR A 10 -8.04 -0.13 -0.37
N ASP A 11 -8.63 -0.06 0.83
CA ASP A 11 -8.97 1.21 1.45
C ASP A 11 -7.72 1.99 1.89
N PRO A 12 -7.76 3.34 1.89
CA PRO A 12 -6.65 4.14 2.39
C PRO A 12 -6.25 3.74 3.82
N HIS A 13 -4.97 3.49 4.02
CA HIS A 13 -4.42 3.03 5.29
C HIS A 13 -2.96 3.48 5.46
N PHE A 14 -2.41 3.25 6.65
CA PHE A 14 -0.97 3.39 6.91
C PHE A 14 -0.30 2.02 6.86
N ASP A 15 0.86 1.95 6.22
CA ASP A 15 1.65 0.71 6.19
C ASP A 15 2.32 0.40 7.53
N PHE A 16 2.63 1.43 8.32
CA PHE A 16 3.22 1.29 9.65
C PHE A 16 2.15 0.97 10.70
N SER A 17 2.54 0.25 11.77
CA SER A 17 1.63 0.05 12.90
C SER A 17 1.45 1.33 13.68
N ARG A 18 0.20 1.71 13.96
CA ARG A 18 -0.13 2.83 14.84
C ARG A 18 0.02 2.48 16.33
N ASP A 19 0.07 1.20 16.65
CA ASP A 19 0.33 0.69 17.99
C ASP A 19 1.41 -0.38 17.88
N LEU A 20 2.67 0.04 17.96
CA LEU A 20 3.79 -0.86 17.78
C LEU A 20 3.82 -1.92 18.89
N ALA A 21 3.54 -1.54 20.13
CA ALA A 21 3.58 -2.42 21.30
C ALA A 21 2.63 -3.62 21.17
N ASN A 22 1.44 -3.40 20.59
CA ASN A 22 0.43 -4.46 20.40
C ASN A 22 0.42 -5.05 18.97
N SER A 23 1.43 -4.76 18.14
CA SER A 23 1.52 -5.31 16.79
C SER A 23 2.44 -6.53 16.73
N SER A 24 2.27 -7.34 15.68
CA SER A 24 3.20 -8.43 15.38
C SER A 24 4.64 -7.94 15.24
N LEU A 25 4.86 -6.77 14.64
CA LEU A 25 6.17 -6.14 14.51
C LEU A 25 6.81 -5.80 15.87
N GLY A 26 6.01 -5.32 16.83
CA GLY A 26 6.48 -5.10 18.20
C GLY A 26 6.86 -6.40 18.90
N SER A 27 6.04 -7.44 18.78
CA SER A 27 6.31 -8.75 19.37
C SER A 27 7.58 -9.41 18.82
N LEU A 28 7.91 -9.14 17.55
CA LEU A 28 9.12 -9.64 16.89
C LEU A 28 10.36 -8.78 17.18
N GLY A 29 10.21 -7.62 17.84
CA GLY A 29 11.31 -6.70 18.13
C GLY A 29 11.96 -6.07 16.89
N THR A 30 11.30 -6.12 15.72
CA THR A 30 11.88 -5.65 14.45
C THR A 30 11.75 -4.14 14.24
N GLY A 31 11.09 -3.44 15.16
CA GLY A 31 10.72 -2.03 14.98
C GLY A 31 9.52 -1.88 14.06
N ASN A 32 9.29 -0.68 13.51
CA ASN A 32 8.15 -0.40 12.64
C ASN A 32 8.57 -0.24 11.18
N ARG A 33 7.62 -0.28 10.26
CA ARG A 33 7.87 0.01 8.83
C ARG A 33 8.20 1.49 8.66
N ILE A 34 9.30 1.78 7.96
CA ILE A 34 9.79 3.15 7.73
C ILE A 34 9.64 3.61 6.27
N ALA A 35 9.47 2.67 5.34
CA ALA A 35 9.31 2.96 3.91
C ALA A 35 8.59 1.79 3.22
N THR A 36 7.92 2.11 2.10
CA THR A 36 7.25 1.13 1.24
C THR A 36 7.67 1.39 -0.19
N VAL A 37 7.92 0.29 -0.93
CA VAL A 37 8.13 0.31 -2.38
C VAL A 37 7.00 -0.48 -3.02
N LEU A 38 6.30 0.16 -3.96
CA LEU A 38 5.26 -0.47 -4.76
C LEU A 38 5.77 -0.66 -6.20
N VAL A 39 5.63 -1.87 -6.71
CA VAL A 39 6.00 -2.24 -8.09
C VAL A 39 4.75 -2.74 -8.80
N TRP A 40 4.39 -2.09 -9.90
CA TRP A 40 3.28 -2.53 -10.75
C TRP A 40 3.79 -3.57 -11.75
N MET A 41 3.22 -4.77 -11.69
CA MET A 41 3.65 -5.92 -12.51
C MET A 41 2.79 -6.11 -13.77
N SER A 42 1.66 -5.40 -13.86
CA SER A 42 0.76 -5.41 -15.01
C SER A 42 0.29 -3.99 -15.33
N GLN A 43 -0.08 -3.78 -16.59
CA GLN A 43 -0.78 -2.57 -16.99
C GLN A 43 -2.25 -2.65 -16.57
N VAL A 44 -2.84 -1.51 -16.22
CA VAL A 44 -4.24 -1.41 -15.83
C VAL A 44 -4.92 -0.42 -16.77
N GLU A 45 -5.99 -0.87 -17.42
CA GLU A 45 -6.71 -0.06 -18.42
C GLU A 45 -7.51 1.09 -17.80
N SER A 46 -8.12 0.86 -16.64
CA SER A 46 -8.90 1.86 -15.92
C SER A 46 -8.87 1.62 -14.40
N GLY A 47 -8.82 2.71 -13.62
CA GLY A 47 -8.72 2.65 -12.17
C GLY A 47 -7.33 2.24 -11.66
N GLY A 48 -7.26 1.53 -10.54
CA GLY A 48 -6.03 0.94 -10.00
C GLY A 48 -4.98 1.93 -9.47
N ALA A 49 -5.31 3.22 -9.35
CA ALA A 49 -4.39 4.23 -8.86
C ALA A 49 -4.02 4.02 -7.38
N THR A 50 -2.75 4.20 -7.05
CA THR A 50 -2.34 4.39 -5.66
C THR A 50 -2.64 5.84 -5.29
N VAL A 51 -3.53 6.03 -4.31
CA VAL A 51 -3.98 7.36 -3.88
C VAL A 51 -3.39 7.74 -2.52
N PHE A 52 -3.03 9.00 -2.36
CA PHE A 52 -2.58 9.61 -1.10
C PHE A 52 -3.53 10.76 -0.72
N PRO A 53 -4.65 10.45 -0.03
CA PRO A 53 -5.75 11.41 0.14
C PRO A 53 -5.36 12.70 0.86
N TYR A 54 -4.54 12.60 1.91
CA TYR A 54 -4.12 13.77 2.71
C TYR A 54 -3.29 14.79 1.93
N VAL A 55 -2.53 14.33 0.93
CA VAL A 55 -1.70 15.20 0.08
C VAL A 55 -2.39 15.54 -1.24
N GLY A 56 -3.53 14.90 -1.56
CA GLY A 56 -4.27 15.10 -2.79
C GLY A 56 -3.57 14.54 -4.04
N ALA A 57 -2.64 13.61 -3.89
CA ALA A 57 -1.89 13.01 -5.00
C ALA A 57 -2.36 11.60 -5.33
N ARG A 58 -2.15 11.20 -6.58
CA ARG A 58 -2.30 9.81 -7.03
C ARG A 58 -1.22 9.44 -8.04
N ILE A 59 -0.84 8.18 -8.04
CA ILE A 59 0.05 7.60 -9.04
C ILE A 59 -0.73 6.54 -9.81
N LEU A 60 -0.71 6.63 -11.14
CA LEU A 60 -1.31 5.62 -11.99
C LEU A 60 -0.37 4.42 -12.11
N PRO A 61 -0.89 3.19 -12.09
CA PRO A 61 -0.09 1.99 -12.26
C PRO A 61 0.55 1.99 -13.65
N GLN A 62 1.87 1.84 -13.68
CA GLN A 62 2.62 1.66 -14.92
C GLN A 62 3.52 0.45 -14.76
N LYS A 63 3.31 -0.56 -15.60
CA LYS A 63 4.19 -1.73 -15.62
C LYS A 63 5.62 -1.28 -15.91
N VAL A 64 6.53 -1.64 -15.01
CA VAL A 64 7.98 -1.49 -15.17
C VAL A 64 8.51 -2.60 -16.07
#